data_AF-A0A437LYL5-F1
#
_entry.id   AF-A0A437LYL5-F1
#
_cell.length_a   1.000
_cell.length_b   1.000
_cell.length_c   1.000
_cell.angle_alpha   90.00
_cell.angle_beta   90.00
_cell.angle_gamma   90.00
#
_symmetry.space_group_name_H-M   'P 1'
#
loop_
_entity.id
_entity.type
_entity.pdbx_description
1 polymer ?
#
loop_
_entity_poly.entity_id
_entity_poly.type
_entity_poly.pdbx_seq_one_letter_code
_entity_poly.pdbx_strand_id
1 'polypeptide(L)' 'MSVDQFDHPFDIVRHPHFEPEVKRAILASWASDRAAVQDKPALRQPPGVARPVPVDDIFSALCAMDEGSEHAQQVP' A
#
# COMPACT_ATOMS: atom_id res chain seq x y z
N MET A 1 -2.19 11.46 -11.85
CA MET A 1 -1.78 11.54 -10.43
C MET A 1 -0.77 10.40 -10.23
N SER A 2 0.52 10.67 -10.39
CA SER A 2 1.54 9.60 -10.30
C SER A 2 1.76 9.22 -8.84
N VAL A 3 1.73 7.92 -8.55
CA VAL A 3 2.00 7.33 -7.22
C VAL A 3 3.49 7.38 -6.83
N ASP A 4 4.31 8.09 -7.62
CA ASP A 4 5.77 8.25 -7.52
C ASP A 4 6.25 9.08 -6.30
N GLN A 5 5.36 9.45 -5.38
CA GLN A 5 5.66 10.37 -4.27
C GLN A 5 5.56 9.73 -2.89
N PHE A 6 5.20 8.45 -2.80
CA PHE A 6 5.04 7.76 -1.52
C PHE A 6 6.27 6.91 -1.22
N ASP A 7 6.93 7.19 -0.11
CA ASP A 7 8.08 6.42 0.38
C ASP A 7 7.66 5.31 1.34
N HIS A 8 6.49 5.46 1.98
CA HIS A 8 5.96 4.51 2.98
C HIS A 8 4.48 4.16 2.74
N PRO A 9 4.06 2.90 2.96
CA PRO A 9 2.68 2.47 2.74
C PRO A 9 1.69 3.19 3.67
N PHE A 10 2.17 3.61 4.84
CA PHE A 10 1.40 4.42 5.78
C PHE A 10 1.15 5.86 5.28
N ASP A 11 1.98 6.43 4.41
CA ASP A 11 1.69 7.74 3.81
C ASP A 11 0.43 7.69 2.95
N ILE A 12 0.21 6.56 2.26
CA ILE A 12 -1.00 6.32 1.46
C ILE A 12 -2.22 6.19 2.37
N VAL A 13 -2.10 5.45 3.48
CA VAL A 13 -3.19 5.28 4.47
C VAL A 13 -3.57 6.62 5.10
N ARG A 14 -2.58 7.40 5.51
CA ARG A 14 -2.74 8.71 6.16
C ARG A 14 -3.18 9.81 5.20
N HIS A 15 -3.17 9.56 3.90
CA HIS A 15 -3.54 10.55 2.90
C HIS A 15 -5.04 10.88 3.00
N PRO A 16 -5.43 12.13 3.33
CA PRO A 16 -6.85 12.48 3.54
C PRO A 16 -7.63 12.61 2.23
N HIS A 17 -6.95 12.70 1.10
CA HIS A 17 -7.54 12.97 -0.22
C HIS A 17 -7.75 11.71 -1.09
N PHE A 18 -7.33 10.54 -0.62
CA PHE A 18 -7.55 9.30 -1.36
C PHE A 18 -8.75 8.55 -0.83
N GLU A 19 -9.56 8.06 -1.78
CA GLU A 19 -10.61 7.11 -1.50
C GLU A 19 -10.01 5.80 -0.94
N PRO A 20 -10.70 5.12 -0.02
CA PRO A 20 -10.24 3.86 0.56
C PRO A 20 -9.93 2.80 -0.50
N GLU A 21 -10.74 2.72 -1.57
CA GLU A 21 -10.50 1.81 -2.69
C GLU A 21 -9.20 2.12 -3.44
N VAL A 22 -8.90 3.40 -3.68
CA VAL A 22 -7.68 3.83 -4.35
C VAL A 22 -6.46 3.50 -3.49
N LYS A 23 -6.53 3.77 -2.18
CA LYS A 23 -5.45 3.42 -1.26
C LYS A 23 -5.20 1.92 -1.26
N ARG A 24 -6.25 1.10 -1.21
CA ARG A 24 -6.16 -0.37 -1.26
C ARG A 24 -5.55 -0.85 -2.56
N ALA A 25 -5.95 -0.30 -3.71
CA ALA A 25 -5.39 -0.66 -5.01
C ALA A 25 -3.89 -0.38 -5.10
N ILE A 26 -3.43 0.77 -4.57
CA ILE A 26 -2.00 1.11 -4.54
C ILE A 26 -1.25 0.15 -3.62
N LEU A 27 -1.72 -0.08 -2.39
CA LEU A 27 -1.06 -1.01 -1.46
C LEU A 27 -1.06 -2.46 -1.96
N ALA A 28 -2.16 -2.92 -2.57
CA ALA A 28 -2.24 -4.24 -3.19
C ALA A 28 -1.26 -4.37 -4.36
N SER A 29 -1.03 -3.29 -5.12
CA SER A 29 -0.01 -3.24 -6.17
C SER A 29 1.40 -3.39 -5.58
N TRP A 30 1.66 -2.82 -4.40
CA TRP A 30 2.95 -2.94 -3.70
C TRP A 30 3.15 -4.32 -3.06
N ALA A 31 2.08 -4.93 -2.54
CA ALA A 31 2.09 -6.31 -2.03
C ALA A 31 2.26 -7.33 -3.17
N SER A 32 1.96 -6.93 -4.41
CA SER A 32 2.10 -7.77 -5.59
C SER A 32 3.57 -8.12 -5.84
N ASP A 33 3.83 -9.36 -6.27
CA ASP A 33 5.20 -9.88 -6.51
C ASP A 33 5.99 -9.09 -7.55
N ARG A 34 5.30 -8.28 -8.36
CA ARG A 34 5.90 -7.30 -9.26
C ARG A 34 6.82 -6.29 -8.57
N ALA A 35 6.60 -6.03 -7.29
CA ALA A 35 7.45 -5.16 -6.49
C ALA A 35 8.55 -5.94 -5.75
N ALA A 36 8.60 -7.27 -5.80
CA ALA A 36 9.60 -8.05 -5.08
C ALA A 36 11.02 -7.69 -5.51
N VAL A 37 11.86 -7.33 -4.54
CA VAL A 37 13.28 -7.08 -4.81
C VAL A 37 13.96 -8.43 -5.05
N GLN A 38 14.63 -8.56 -6.19
CA GLN A 38 15.46 -9.72 -6.50
C GLN A 38 16.48 -9.92 -5.36
N ASP A 39 16.56 -11.14 -4.82
CA ASP A 39 17.40 -11.54 -3.68
C ASP A 39 16.85 -11.21 -2.27
N LYS A 40 15.83 -10.33 -2.14
CA LYS A 40 15.25 -9.95 -0.84
C LYS A 40 13.72 -10.03 -0.85
N PRO A 41 13.12 -11.24 -0.69
CA PRO A 41 11.66 -11.43 -0.82
C PRO A 41 10.84 -10.68 0.23
N ALA A 42 11.44 -10.37 1.38
CA ALA A 42 10.81 -9.57 2.45
C ALA A 42 10.72 -8.07 2.10
N LEU A 43 11.49 -7.59 1.11
CA LEU A 43 11.48 -6.20 0.68
C LEU A 43 10.82 -6.07 -0.69
N ARG A 44 9.97 -5.05 -0.81
CA ARG A 44 9.28 -4.66 -2.02
C ARG A 44 9.78 -3.27 -2.44
N GLN A 45 10.19 -3.12 -3.69
CA GLN A 45 10.56 -1.84 -4.28
C GLN A 45 9.67 -1.61 -5.51
N PRO A 46 8.45 -1.09 -5.30
CA PRO A 46 7.57 -0.74 -6.40
C PRO A 46 8.22 0.33 -7.29
N PRO A 47 7.94 0.32 -8.60
CA PRO A 47 8.39 1.39 -9.48
C PRO A 47 7.80 2.73 -9.01
N GLY A 48 8.66 3.74 -8.85
CA GLY A 48 8.29 5.07 -8.34
C GLY A 48 8.46 5.25 -6.82
N VAL A 49 8.90 4.21 -6.09
CA VAL A 49 9.26 4.33 -4.67
C VAL A 49 10.78 4.40 -4.54
N ALA A 50 11.27 5.45 -3.87
CA ALA A 50 12.70 5.67 -3.70
C ALA A 50 13.35 4.65 -2.75
N ARG A 51 12.57 4.07 -1.82
CA ARG A 51 13.06 3.12 -0.81
C ARG A 51 12.39 1.76 -0.88
N PRO A 52 13.14 0.68 -0.63
CA PRO A 52 12.55 -0.64 -0.41
C PRO A 52 11.68 -0.63 0.84
N VAL A 53 10.46 -1.10 0.71
CA VAL A 53 9.44 -1.19 1.74
C VAL A 53 9.29 -2.64 2.20
N PRO A 54 9.23 -2.94 3.51
CA PRO A 54 8.93 -4.28 3.98
C PRO A 54 7.52 -4.72 3.55
N VAL A 55 7.38 -5.97 3.11
CA VAL A 55 6.04 -6.52 2.79
C VAL A 55 5.13 -6.54 4.03
N ASP A 56 5.72 -6.70 5.21
CA ASP A 56 5.04 -6.68 6.49
C ASP A 56 4.40 -5.31 6.79
N ASP A 57 5.10 -4.21 6.44
CA ASP A 57 4.56 -2.84 6.54
C ASP A 57 3.39 -2.62 5.58
N ILE A 58 3.45 -3.21 4.38
CA ILE A 58 2.35 -3.12 3.39
C ILE A 58 1.11 -3.83 3.92
N PHE A 59 1.27 -5.04 4.49
CA PHE A 59 0.17 -5.77 5.12
C PHE A 59 -0.37 -5.08 6.36
N SER A 60 0.52 -4.53 7.21
CA SER A 60 0.13 -3.75 8.39
C SER A 60 -0.65 -2.50 8.01
N ALA A 61 -0.23 -1.79 6.95
CA ALA A 61 -0.94 -0.63 6.42
C ALA A 61 -2.30 -1.00 5.80
N LEU A 62 -2.38 -2.13 5.10
CA LEU A 62 -3.65 -2.67 4.59
C LEU A 62 -4.60 -3.03 5.73
N CYS A 63 -4.11 -3.71 6.77
CA CYS A 63 -4.88 -4.06 7.96
C CYS A 63 -5.41 -2.81 8.66
N ALA A 64 -4.54 -1.85 8.98
CA ALA A 64 -4.93 -0.60 9.61
C ALA A 64 -5.92 0.23 8.78
N MET A 65 -5.88 0.11 7.45
CA MET A 65 -6.87 0.74 6.56
C MET A 65 -8.20 0.01 6.58
N ASP A 66 -8.19 -1.32 6.49
CA ASP A 66 -9.38 -2.17 6.49
C ASP A 66 -10.13 -2.02 7.82
N GLU A 67 -9.42 -2.11 8.95
CA GLU A 67 -9.95 -1.89 10.30
C GLU A 67 -10.60 -0.50 10.48
N GLY A 68 -10.09 0.52 9.77
CA GLY A 68 -10.67 1.87 9.75
C GLY A 68 -11.79 2.06 8.72
N SER A 69 -11.89 1.19 7.72
CA SER A 69 -12.82 1.29 6.57
C SER A 69 -13.97 0.28 6.62
N GLU A 70 -13.94 -0.70 7.52
CA GLU A 70 -14.96 -1.75 7.74
C GLU A 70 -16.37 -1.20 8.02
N HIS A 71 -16.54 0.11 8.19
CA HIS A 71 -17.85 0.75 8.31
C HIS A 71 -18.49 1.23 6.99
N ALA A 72 -17.81 1.14 5.84
CA ALA A 72 -18.27 1.83 4.62
C ALA A 72 -18.61 0.94 3.40
N GLN A 73 -18.25 -0.34 3.36
CA GLN A 73 -18.41 -1.14 2.13
C GLN A 73 -18.93 -2.56 2.42
N GLN A 74 -20.15 -2.66 2.92
CA GLN A 74 -20.95 -3.87 2.81
C GLN A 74 -22.14 -3.56 1.91
N VAL A 75 -21.94 -3.70 0.60
CA VAL A 75 -23.01 -3.60 -0.40
C VAL A 75 -23.66 -5.00 -0.49
N PRO A 76 -24.99 -5.12 -0.29
CA PRO A 76 -25.69 -6.39 -0.15
C PRO A 76 -25.78 -7.22 -1.44
#